data_AF-A0A938LRX6-F1
#
_entry.id   AF-A0A938LRX6-F1
#
_cell.length_a   1.000
_cell.length_b   1.000
_cell.length_c   1.000
_cell.angle_alpha   90.00
_cell.angle_beta   90.00
_cell.angle_gamma   90.00
#
_symmetry.space_group_name_H-M   'P 1'
#
loop_
_entity.id
_entity.type
_entity.pdbx_description
1 polymer ?
#
loop_
_entity_poly.entity_id
_entity_poly.type
_entity_poly.pdbx_seq_one_letter_code
_entity_poly.pdbx_strand_id
1 'polypeptide(L)'
;MRLSARLVGLLAALAVFTAGTPVLAGPTYGFFNITNNSAGDAAIGEAQFFLEVLPEGDNVRFRFYNIGPEASALTDVYFDDGSLFGIASIINGTGVLFSAPANPPDLPGGNNVVPPFVATVGFSADSDPPVASNGVNPGEELSIVFALQSGKTYADVLDDLGSATLRVGIHVQGFAGGGSESFINIVPAPGAVVLCILGTGLVGRLRRRRWL
;
A
#
# COMPACT_ATOMS: atom_id res chain seq x y z
N MET A 1 -51.65 -63.90 2.95
CA MET A 1 -50.33 -63.83 2.29
C MET A 1 -50.04 -62.34 2.02
N ARG A 2 -49.13 -61.76 2.83
CA ARG A 2 -48.39 -60.48 2.75
C ARG A 2 -49.14 -59.19 2.32
N LEU A 3 -49.51 -58.37 3.32
CA LEU A 3 -49.60 -56.91 3.23
C LEU A 3 -48.19 -56.32 2.98
N SER A 4 -48.07 -55.37 2.06
CA SER A 4 -46.83 -54.59 1.84
C SER A 4 -47.02 -53.13 2.26
N ALA A 5 -46.35 -52.74 3.34
CA ALA A 5 -46.16 -51.35 3.76
C ALA A 5 -44.97 -50.70 3.04
N ARG A 6 -45.10 -49.44 2.60
CA ARG A 6 -43.98 -48.53 2.28
C ARG A 6 -44.43 -47.10 2.61
N LEU A 7 -44.21 -46.63 3.84
CA LEU A 7 -43.10 -45.79 4.32
C LEU A 7 -42.90 -44.48 3.54
N VAL A 8 -43.27 -43.39 4.23
CA VAL A 8 -42.95 -41.99 4.02
C VAL A 8 -41.45 -41.76 4.23
N GLY A 9 -40.80 -40.96 3.38
CA GLY A 9 -39.43 -40.51 3.58
C GLY A 9 -39.27 -39.07 3.11
N LEU A 10 -39.42 -38.11 4.02
CA LEU A 10 -39.16 -36.69 3.81
C LEU A 10 -37.66 -36.44 4.06
N LEU A 11 -36.90 -36.14 3.01
CA LEU A 11 -35.50 -35.72 3.11
C LEU A 11 -35.44 -34.22 3.40
N ALA A 12 -35.02 -33.85 4.61
CA ALA A 12 -34.64 -32.48 4.95
C ALA A 12 -33.16 -32.28 4.60
N ALA A 13 -32.87 -31.43 3.62
CA ALA A 13 -31.51 -30.98 3.31
C ALA A 13 -31.15 -29.80 4.23
N LEU A 14 -30.20 -30.02 5.15
CA LEU A 14 -29.63 -28.98 6.00
C LEU A 14 -28.50 -28.27 5.22
N ALA A 15 -28.76 -27.05 4.74
CA ALA A 15 -27.74 -26.20 4.15
C ALA A 15 -26.90 -25.58 5.27
N VAL A 16 -25.66 -26.05 5.43
CA VAL A 16 -24.68 -25.43 6.31
C VAL A 16 -24.16 -24.17 5.61
N PHE A 17 -24.65 -23.01 6.04
CA PHE A 17 -24.09 -21.72 5.65
C PHE A 17 -22.84 -21.48 6.49
N THR A 18 -21.66 -21.71 5.94
CA THR A 18 -20.41 -21.24 6.55
C THR A 18 -20.38 -19.73 6.42
N ALA A 19 -20.65 -19.01 7.51
CA ALA A 19 -20.40 -17.59 7.59
C ALA A 19 -18.89 -17.36 7.46
N GLY A 20 -18.44 -16.94 6.27
CA GLY A 20 -17.09 -16.42 6.11
C GLY A 20 -16.94 -15.18 6.99
N THR A 21 -15.86 -15.11 7.77
CA THR A 21 -15.52 -13.88 8.48
C THR A 21 -15.31 -12.77 7.46
N PRO A 22 -15.94 -11.59 7.62
CA PRO A 22 -15.67 -10.47 6.72
C PRO A 22 -14.18 -10.11 6.83
N VAL A 23 -13.47 -10.17 5.72
CA VAL A 23 -12.15 -9.54 5.60
C VAL A 23 -12.41 -8.04 5.56
N LEU A 24 -11.93 -7.32 6.58
CA LEU A 24 -11.87 -5.87 6.54
C LEU A 24 -10.74 -5.49 5.59
N ALA A 25 -11.07 -4.85 4.48
CA ALA A 25 -10.09 -4.27 3.56
C ALA A 25 -9.68 -2.88 4.07
N GLY A 26 -8.38 -2.60 4.04
CA GLY A 26 -7.81 -1.31 4.39
C GLY A 26 -7.87 -0.32 3.21
N PRO A 27 -7.75 1.00 3.44
CA PRO A 27 -7.44 1.92 2.36
C PRO A 27 -6.13 1.52 1.68
N THR A 28 -6.16 1.56 0.35
CA THR A 28 -5.00 1.28 -0.50
C THR A 28 -4.48 2.58 -1.11
N TYR A 29 -3.17 2.72 -1.11
CA TYR A 29 -2.41 3.85 -1.64
C TYR A 29 -1.51 3.35 -2.77
N GLY A 30 -1.49 4.08 -3.88
CA GLY A 30 -0.45 3.93 -4.90
C GLY A 30 0.77 4.77 -4.53
N PHE A 31 1.79 4.71 -5.37
CA PHE A 31 3.04 5.45 -5.21
C PHE A 31 3.28 6.37 -6.40
N PHE A 32 4.00 7.47 -6.17
CA PHE A 32 4.49 8.40 -7.19
C PHE A 32 6.01 8.50 -7.12
N ASN A 33 6.65 8.49 -8.29
CA ASN A 33 8.10 8.48 -8.42
C ASN A 33 8.74 9.82 -8.05
N ILE A 34 9.89 9.81 -7.36
CA ILE A 34 10.58 11.02 -6.90
C ILE A 34 11.99 11.21 -7.46
N THR A 35 12.62 10.16 -7.99
CA THR A 35 13.99 10.22 -8.54
C THR A 35 13.98 10.44 -10.06
N ASN A 36 13.05 9.82 -10.76
CA ASN A 36 12.82 9.90 -12.21
C ASN A 36 14.11 9.71 -13.03
N ASN A 37 14.91 8.69 -12.69
CA ASN A 37 16.13 8.34 -13.42
C ASN A 37 15.80 7.72 -14.78
N SER A 38 14.72 6.94 -14.85
CA SER A 38 14.18 6.26 -16.02
C SER A 38 12.64 6.38 -16.02
N ALA A 39 12.09 7.02 -17.05
CA ALA A 39 10.64 7.14 -17.20
C ALA A 39 9.92 5.78 -17.31
N GLY A 40 10.61 4.76 -17.82
CA GLY A 40 10.08 3.39 -17.89
C GLY A 40 9.99 2.74 -16.51
N ASP A 41 11.06 2.85 -15.72
CA ASP A 41 11.11 2.26 -14.38
C ASP A 41 10.14 2.96 -13.43
N ALA A 42 10.01 4.29 -13.57
CA ALA A 42 9.00 5.08 -12.86
C ALA A 42 7.58 4.58 -13.19
N ALA A 43 7.24 4.45 -14.47
CA ALA A 43 5.91 3.98 -14.89
C ALA A 43 5.61 2.55 -14.41
N ILE A 44 6.62 1.67 -14.41
CA ILE A 44 6.49 0.31 -13.87
C ILE A 44 6.21 0.38 -12.36
N GLY A 45 7.02 1.12 -11.60
CA GLY A 45 6.84 1.19 -10.14
C GLY A 45 5.47 1.74 -9.74
N GLU A 46 5.02 2.83 -10.38
CA GLU A 46 3.72 3.45 -10.11
C GLU A 46 2.52 2.55 -10.45
N ALA A 47 2.70 1.62 -11.40
CA ALA A 47 1.63 0.73 -11.85
C ALA A 47 1.51 -0.56 -11.04
N GLN A 48 2.59 -1.00 -10.36
CA GLN A 48 2.67 -2.34 -9.77
C GLN A 48 2.73 -2.36 -8.25
N PHE A 49 3.25 -1.32 -7.59
CA PHE A 49 3.38 -1.28 -6.14
C PHE A 49 2.23 -0.56 -5.46
N PHE A 50 1.75 -1.17 -4.37
CA PHE A 50 0.65 -0.64 -3.57
C PHE A 50 0.92 -0.85 -2.09
N LEU A 51 0.33 0.03 -1.28
CA LEU A 51 0.32 -0.03 0.17
C LEU A 51 -1.13 -0.13 0.65
N GLU A 52 -1.47 -1.17 1.38
CA GLU A 52 -2.72 -1.30 2.13
C GLU A 52 -2.45 -1.07 3.63
N VAL A 53 -3.29 -0.26 4.27
CA VAL A 53 -3.14 0.05 5.71
C VAL A 53 -4.29 -0.60 6.47
N LEU A 54 -3.98 -1.47 7.44
CA LEU A 54 -4.96 -2.31 8.13
C LEU A 54 -4.89 -2.09 9.65
N PRO A 55 -6.02 -2.12 10.37
CA PRO A 55 -5.99 -2.15 11.83
C PRO A 55 -5.44 -3.50 12.31
N GLU A 56 -4.61 -3.48 13.37
CA GLU A 56 -4.03 -4.69 13.97
C GLU A 56 -4.02 -4.61 15.50
N GLY A 57 -5.19 -4.81 16.12
CA GLY A 57 -5.33 -4.62 17.57
C GLY A 57 -5.02 -3.18 17.97
N ASP A 58 -4.04 -3.00 18.86
CA ASP A 58 -3.53 -1.67 19.26
C ASP A 58 -2.45 -1.12 18.31
N ASN A 59 -2.12 -1.87 17.25
CA ASN A 59 -1.13 -1.53 16.23
C ASN A 59 -1.80 -1.21 14.89
N VAL A 60 -0.98 -0.78 13.93
CA VAL A 60 -1.34 -0.64 12.53
C VAL A 60 -0.41 -1.49 11.66
N ARG A 61 -0.96 -2.11 10.62
CA ARG A 61 -0.22 -2.88 9.64
C ARG A 61 -0.15 -2.12 8.31
N PHE A 62 1.06 -1.98 7.79
CA PHE A 62 1.33 -1.51 6.44
C PHE A 62 1.70 -2.72 5.58
N ARG A 63 0.82 -3.11 4.68
CA ARG A 63 1.01 -4.24 3.77
C ARG A 63 1.37 -3.72 2.38
N PHE A 64 2.58 -4.03 1.96
CA PHE A 64 3.11 -3.72 0.64
C PHE A 64 2.97 -4.93 -0.26
N TYR A 65 2.60 -4.70 -1.52
CA TYR A 65 2.48 -5.78 -2.48
C TYR A 65 2.77 -5.30 -3.90
N ASN A 66 3.33 -6.20 -4.71
CA ASN A 66 3.61 -5.99 -6.12
C ASN A 66 2.64 -6.84 -6.96
N ILE A 67 1.69 -6.20 -7.65
CA ILE A 67 0.65 -6.93 -8.43
C ILE A 67 1.00 -7.13 -9.90
N GLY A 68 2.08 -6.51 -10.38
CA GLY A 68 2.32 -6.44 -11.81
C GLY A 68 3.30 -7.48 -12.33
N PRO A 69 3.37 -7.67 -13.66
CA PRO A 69 4.19 -8.71 -14.28
C PRO A 69 5.65 -8.31 -14.55
N GLU A 70 5.95 -7.02 -14.58
CA GLU A 70 7.26 -6.50 -14.98
C GLU A 70 8.28 -6.65 -13.87
N ALA A 71 9.53 -6.93 -14.24
CA ALA A 71 10.62 -7.08 -13.28
C ALA A 71 10.81 -5.78 -12.49
N SER A 72 10.64 -5.89 -11.16
CA SER A 72 10.87 -4.83 -10.18
C SER A 72 10.79 -5.42 -8.78
N ALA A 73 11.71 -5.06 -7.89
CA ALA A 73 11.72 -5.51 -6.50
C ALA A 73 11.69 -4.29 -5.57
N LEU A 74 10.68 -4.20 -4.70
CA LEU A 74 10.74 -3.26 -3.57
C LEU A 74 11.80 -3.77 -2.61
N THR A 75 12.87 -3.03 -2.42
CA THR A 75 14.01 -3.45 -1.61
C THR A 75 14.09 -2.75 -0.27
N ASP A 76 13.48 -1.57 -0.13
CA ASP A 76 13.54 -0.76 1.07
C ASP A 76 12.22 -0.03 1.31
N VAL A 77 11.83 0.11 2.58
CA VAL A 77 10.67 0.88 3.04
C VAL A 77 11.12 1.90 4.08
N TYR A 78 10.58 3.11 3.99
CA TYR A 78 10.85 4.21 4.90
C TYR A 78 9.55 4.88 5.31
N PHE A 79 9.47 5.35 6.56
CA PHE A 79 8.34 6.15 7.04
C PHE A 79 8.84 7.47 7.62
N ASP A 80 8.15 8.54 7.26
CA ASP A 80 8.26 9.83 7.95
C ASP A 80 7.59 9.77 9.34
N ASP A 81 7.62 10.88 10.07
CA ASP A 81 6.99 11.04 11.38
C ASP A 81 5.45 11.01 11.32
N GLY A 82 4.79 10.89 12.46
CA GLY A 82 3.34 10.84 12.58
C GLY A 82 2.89 10.18 13.88
N SER A 83 1.76 9.49 13.86
CA SER A 83 1.21 8.78 15.02
C SER A 83 1.92 7.44 15.34
N LEU A 84 2.96 7.10 14.59
CA LEU A 84 3.74 5.87 14.76
C LEU A 84 4.75 6.01 15.91
N PHE A 85 4.96 4.94 16.68
CA PHE A 85 5.94 4.88 17.77
C PHE A 85 7.19 4.07 17.41
N GLY A 86 7.02 2.95 16.73
CA GLY A 86 8.12 2.08 16.32
C GLY A 86 7.66 0.81 15.65
N ILE A 87 8.54 0.20 14.85
CA ILE A 87 8.29 -1.09 14.23
C ILE A 87 8.14 -2.14 15.34
N ALA A 88 6.94 -2.71 15.45
CA ALA A 88 6.62 -3.78 16.39
C ALA A 88 7.01 -5.15 15.81
N SER A 89 6.80 -5.35 14.51
CA SER A 89 7.19 -6.57 13.81
C SER A 89 7.25 -6.41 12.30
N ILE A 90 8.09 -7.22 11.66
CA ILE A 90 8.13 -7.40 10.20
C ILE A 90 7.63 -8.82 9.90
N ILE A 91 6.66 -8.93 9.00
CA ILE A 91 6.07 -10.19 8.57
C ILE A 91 6.42 -10.37 7.10
N ASN A 92 7.36 -11.28 6.86
CA ASN A 92 7.85 -11.62 5.53
C ASN A 92 6.89 -12.58 4.82
N GLY A 93 6.50 -12.21 3.59
CA GLY A 93 5.81 -13.11 2.68
C GLY A 93 6.72 -14.22 2.14
N THR A 94 6.17 -15.11 1.31
CA THR A 94 7.01 -16.10 0.62
C THR A 94 7.93 -15.39 -0.37
N GLY A 95 9.23 -15.71 -0.34
CA GLY A 95 10.24 -15.09 -1.22
C GLY A 95 10.80 -13.76 -0.70
N VAL A 96 10.17 -13.18 0.33
CA VAL A 96 10.56 -11.89 0.91
C VAL A 96 11.37 -12.10 2.18
N LEU A 97 12.40 -11.28 2.40
CA LEU A 97 13.16 -11.30 3.65
C LEU A 97 13.67 -9.89 3.98
N PHE A 98 13.01 -9.24 4.93
CA PHE A 98 13.35 -7.89 5.41
C PHE A 98 13.82 -7.88 6.86
N SER A 99 14.73 -6.97 7.16
CA SER A 99 15.16 -6.60 8.51
C SER A 99 15.14 -5.08 8.70
N ALA A 100 15.21 -4.62 9.95
CA ALA A 100 15.26 -3.20 10.29
C ALA A 100 16.52 -2.89 11.13
N PRO A 101 17.10 -1.68 11.02
CA PRO A 101 16.74 -0.61 10.09
C PRO A 101 17.31 -0.79 8.68
N ALA A 102 16.78 -0.05 7.70
CA ALA A 102 17.33 -0.04 6.34
C ALA A 102 18.74 0.57 6.27
N ASN A 103 19.56 0.11 5.32
CA ASN A 103 20.85 0.71 4.99
C ASN A 103 21.00 0.94 3.46
N PRO A 104 20.95 2.20 2.98
CA PRO A 104 21.10 3.45 3.74
C PRO A 104 19.85 3.85 4.55
N PRO A 105 20.01 4.67 5.62
CA PRO A 105 18.91 5.05 6.50
C PRO A 105 17.93 6.05 5.87
N ASP A 106 18.36 6.76 4.81
CA ASP A 106 17.55 7.78 4.13
C ASP A 106 17.06 7.27 2.76
N LEU A 107 15.81 7.61 2.43
CA LEU A 107 15.23 7.31 1.12
C LEU A 107 16.03 8.02 0.00
N PRO A 108 16.56 7.30 -1.00
CA PRO A 108 17.28 7.92 -2.11
C PRO A 108 16.40 8.94 -2.84
N GLY A 109 16.88 10.17 -3.01
CA GLY A 109 16.14 11.28 -3.63
C GLY A 109 15.11 11.97 -2.73
N GLY A 110 14.88 11.49 -1.50
CA GLY A 110 13.92 12.07 -0.56
C GLY A 110 14.25 13.52 -0.16
N ASN A 111 15.52 13.92 -0.22
CA ASN A 111 15.95 15.30 0.02
C ASN A 111 15.56 16.29 -1.11
N ASN A 112 15.13 15.80 -2.28
CA ASN A 112 14.78 16.62 -3.43
C ASN A 112 13.26 16.93 -3.52
N VAL A 113 12.43 16.27 -2.71
CA VAL A 113 10.99 16.56 -2.65
C VAL A 113 10.69 17.75 -1.73
N VAL A 114 9.52 18.37 -1.92
CA VAL A 114 9.10 19.54 -1.13
C VAL A 114 7.74 19.27 -0.48
N PRO A 115 7.65 19.23 0.88
CA PRO A 115 8.77 19.25 1.84
C PRO A 115 9.67 18.00 1.71
N PRO A 116 10.95 18.06 2.12
CA PRO A 116 11.84 16.90 2.09
C PRO A 116 11.24 15.70 2.82
N PHE A 117 11.42 14.49 2.28
CA PHE A 117 11.13 13.24 2.97
C PHE A 117 12.28 12.92 3.92
N VAL A 118 11.97 12.71 5.19
CA VAL A 118 12.94 12.52 6.27
C VAL A 118 12.51 11.31 7.07
N ALA A 119 13.10 10.16 6.74
CA ALA A 119 12.82 8.92 7.43
C ALA A 119 13.05 9.08 8.94
N THR A 120 12.03 8.77 9.73
CA THR A 120 12.17 8.76 11.19
C THR A 120 13.14 7.66 11.58
N VAL A 121 14.07 7.98 12.49
CA VAL A 121 15.09 7.04 12.94
C VAL A 121 14.45 5.75 13.47
N GLY A 122 14.83 4.61 12.90
CA GLY A 122 14.29 3.30 13.25
C GLY A 122 12.97 2.94 12.56
N PHE A 123 12.42 3.81 11.70
CA PHE A 123 11.20 3.57 10.93
C PHE A 123 11.54 3.25 9.48
N SER A 124 12.47 2.30 9.30
CA SER A 124 12.85 1.80 7.99
C SER A 124 13.16 0.31 8.06
N ALA A 125 13.06 -0.36 6.93
CA ALA A 125 13.42 -1.76 6.76
C ALA A 125 13.89 -2.01 5.34
N ASP A 126 14.91 -2.85 5.15
CA ASP A 126 15.43 -3.26 3.85
C ASP A 126 15.47 -4.78 3.72
N SER A 127 15.58 -5.22 2.47
CA SER A 127 15.72 -6.63 2.11
C SER A 127 17.13 -7.14 2.38
N ASP A 128 17.22 -8.27 3.07
CA ASP A 128 18.50 -8.91 3.37
C ASP A 128 19.16 -9.46 2.09
N PRO A 129 20.50 -9.54 2.01
CA PRO A 129 21.17 -10.09 0.84
C PRO A 129 20.74 -11.52 0.48
N PRO A 130 20.56 -11.85 -0.82
CA PRO A 130 20.66 -10.95 -1.98
C PRO A 130 19.45 -10.01 -2.13
N VAL A 131 19.71 -8.70 -2.06
CA VAL A 131 18.72 -7.61 -1.87
C VAL A 131 17.53 -7.72 -2.84
N ALA A 132 17.75 -7.63 -4.16
CA ALA A 132 16.64 -7.66 -5.13
C ALA A 132 15.86 -8.99 -5.14
N SER A 133 16.52 -10.12 -4.89
CA SER A 133 15.85 -11.43 -4.88
C SER A 133 15.02 -11.68 -3.62
N ASN A 134 15.35 -11.00 -2.52
CA ASN A 134 14.62 -11.06 -1.25
C ASN A 134 13.68 -9.85 -1.04
N GLY A 135 13.67 -8.91 -2.00
CA GLY A 135 12.72 -7.81 -2.05
C GLY A 135 11.30 -8.30 -2.36
N VAL A 136 10.34 -7.37 -2.45
CA VAL A 136 8.97 -7.69 -2.88
C VAL A 136 8.92 -7.72 -4.41
N ASN A 137 9.05 -8.90 -5.00
CA ASN A 137 8.98 -9.15 -6.44
C ASN A 137 7.51 -9.31 -6.91
N PRO A 138 7.25 -9.36 -8.23
CA PRO A 138 5.93 -9.65 -8.78
C PRO A 138 5.18 -10.80 -8.09
N GLY A 139 4.01 -10.50 -7.54
CA GLY A 139 3.15 -11.46 -6.84
C GLY A 139 3.46 -11.66 -5.36
N GLU A 140 4.44 -10.96 -4.80
CA GLU A 140 4.85 -11.08 -3.41
C GLU A 140 4.32 -9.93 -2.54
N GLU A 141 4.44 -10.10 -1.22
CA GLU A 141 4.00 -9.11 -0.23
C GLU A 141 4.92 -9.05 1.00
N LEU A 142 4.91 -7.88 1.64
CA LEU A 142 5.59 -7.59 2.90
C LEU A 142 4.59 -6.90 3.84
N SER A 143 4.59 -7.23 5.13
CA SER A 143 3.85 -6.44 6.13
C SER A 143 4.77 -5.90 7.21
N ILE A 144 4.67 -4.60 7.49
CA ILE A 144 5.35 -3.94 8.60
C ILE A 144 4.29 -3.48 9.59
N VAL A 145 4.39 -3.94 10.83
CA VAL A 145 3.46 -3.61 11.91
C VAL A 145 4.10 -2.57 12.81
N PHE A 146 3.40 -1.47 13.04
CA PHE A 146 3.84 -0.40 13.92
C PHE A 146 3.03 -0.35 15.19
N ALA A 147 3.73 -0.21 16.32
CA ALA A 147 3.13 0.29 17.54
C ALA A 147 2.75 1.76 17.35
N LEU A 148 1.60 2.15 17.92
CA LEU A 148 1.13 3.52 17.92
C LEU A 148 1.63 4.29 19.15
N GLN A 149 1.79 5.60 19.01
CA GLN A 149 2.08 6.46 20.16
C GLN A 149 0.93 6.40 21.17
N SER A 150 1.23 6.66 22.45
CA SER A 150 0.22 6.64 23.51
C SER A 150 -0.96 7.59 23.19
N GLY A 151 -2.18 7.05 23.22
CA GLY A 151 -3.40 7.79 22.91
C GLY A 151 -3.71 7.95 21.42
N LYS A 152 -2.87 7.39 20.52
CA LYS A 152 -3.14 7.34 19.08
C LYS A 152 -3.88 6.07 18.70
N THR A 153 -4.62 6.17 17.60
CA THR A 153 -5.48 5.12 17.07
C THR A 153 -5.20 4.89 15.58
N TYR A 154 -5.74 3.80 15.04
CA TYR A 154 -5.74 3.56 13.60
C TYR A 154 -6.31 4.73 12.78
N ALA A 155 -7.33 5.43 13.30
CA ALA A 155 -7.90 6.59 12.62
C ALA A 155 -6.89 7.75 12.52
N ASP A 156 -6.11 8.00 13.58
CA ASP A 156 -5.06 9.03 13.56
C ASP A 156 -4.01 8.73 12.47
N VAL A 157 -3.66 7.45 12.26
CA VAL A 157 -2.73 7.06 11.18
C VAL A 157 -3.31 7.37 9.80
N LEU A 158 -4.60 7.11 9.58
CA LEU A 158 -5.26 7.44 8.33
C LEU A 158 -5.34 8.96 8.09
N ASP A 159 -5.56 9.74 9.14
CA ASP A 159 -5.55 11.20 9.09
C ASP A 159 -4.14 11.75 8.81
N ASP A 160 -3.11 11.16 9.41
CA ASP A 160 -1.72 11.53 9.16
C ASP A 160 -1.31 11.24 7.71
N LEU A 161 -1.72 10.09 7.15
CA LEU A 161 -1.53 9.77 5.73
C LEU A 161 -2.32 10.71 4.83
N GLY A 162 -3.57 11.03 5.18
CA GLY A 162 -4.44 11.93 4.42
C GLY A 162 -3.99 13.39 4.41
N SER A 163 -3.23 13.80 5.42
CA SER A 163 -2.66 15.15 5.56
C SER A 163 -1.21 15.25 5.10
N ALA A 164 -0.60 14.14 4.67
CA ALA A 164 0.83 14.03 4.38
C ALA A 164 1.75 14.31 5.59
N THR A 165 1.21 14.26 6.81
CA THR A 165 2.01 14.31 8.05
C THR A 165 2.85 13.04 8.16
N LEU A 166 2.21 11.88 7.91
CA LEU A 166 2.87 10.61 7.68
C LEU A 166 2.95 10.35 6.18
N ARG A 167 4.16 10.09 5.70
CA ARG A 167 4.43 9.62 4.34
C ARG A 167 5.19 8.32 4.39
N VAL A 168 4.94 7.47 3.42
CA VAL A 168 5.61 6.17 3.25
C VAL A 168 6.39 6.22 1.94
N GLY A 169 7.69 6.01 2.05
CA GLY A 169 8.63 5.94 0.94
C GLY A 169 9.05 4.50 0.66
N ILE A 170 9.29 4.19 -0.60
CA ILE A 170 9.85 2.90 -1.02
C ILE A 170 11.03 3.12 -1.97
N HIS A 171 12.05 2.28 -1.87
CA HIS A 171 13.09 2.16 -2.87
C HIS A 171 12.91 0.84 -3.63
N VAL A 172 12.97 0.93 -4.96
CA VAL A 172 12.74 -0.20 -5.87
C VAL A 172 13.98 -0.37 -6.74
N GLN A 173 14.43 -1.60 -6.85
CA GLN A 173 15.58 -2.01 -7.68
C GLN A 173 15.18 -3.20 -8.57
N GLY A 174 16.13 -3.74 -9.33
CA GLY A 174 15.91 -4.97 -10.09
C GLY A 174 14.97 -4.81 -11.28
N PHE A 175 14.80 -3.59 -11.79
CA PHE A 175 14.12 -3.36 -13.06
C PHE A 175 14.83 -4.10 -14.19
N ALA A 176 14.10 -4.46 -15.26
CA ALA A 176 14.69 -5.21 -16.39
C ALA A 176 15.92 -4.52 -17.02
N GLY A 177 15.97 -3.18 -16.96
CA GLY A 177 17.12 -2.37 -17.41
C GLY A 177 18.27 -2.25 -16.41
N GLY A 178 18.15 -2.85 -15.21
CA GLY A 178 19.12 -2.74 -14.11
C GLY A 178 19.05 -1.44 -13.31
N GLY A 179 17.99 -0.66 -13.48
CA GLY A 179 17.79 0.63 -12.81
C GLY A 179 17.26 0.52 -11.38
N SER A 180 17.09 1.68 -10.75
CA SER A 180 16.47 1.86 -9.45
C SER A 180 15.71 3.18 -9.38
N GLU A 181 14.60 3.17 -8.65
CA GLU A 181 13.72 4.32 -8.49
C GLU A 181 13.20 4.38 -7.05
N SER A 182 12.99 5.60 -6.55
CA SER A 182 12.34 5.83 -5.26
C SER A 182 10.96 6.43 -5.47
N PHE A 183 10.04 6.11 -4.55
CA PHE A 183 8.65 6.56 -4.63
C PHE A 183 8.11 6.94 -3.26
N ILE A 184 7.07 7.78 -3.23
CA ILE A 184 6.32 8.14 -2.03
C ILE A 184 4.83 7.89 -2.27
N ASN A 185 4.10 7.45 -1.24
CA ASN A 185 2.67 7.18 -1.35
C ASN A 185 1.88 8.42 -1.81
N ILE A 186 0.90 8.20 -2.68
CA ILE A 186 0.00 9.27 -3.16
C ILE A 186 -1.03 9.55 -2.08
N VAL A 187 -1.00 10.76 -1.54
CA VAL A 187 -2.07 11.27 -0.69
C VAL A 187 -3.27 11.60 -1.58
N PRO A 188 -4.47 11.02 -1.34
CA PRO A 188 -5.66 11.42 -2.06
C PRO A 188 -5.94 12.90 -1.77
N ALA A 189 -5.67 13.79 -2.73
CA ALA A 189 -5.88 15.22 -2.53
C ALA A 189 -7.36 15.48 -2.21
N PRO A 190 -7.69 16.07 -1.04
CA PRO A 190 -9.06 16.45 -0.74
C PRO A 190 -9.51 17.56 -1.71
N GLY A 191 -10.25 17.20 -2.76
CA GLY A 191 -11.07 18.13 -3.55
C GLY A 191 -10.46 18.80 -4.80
N ALA A 192 -9.15 18.74 -5.06
CA ALA A 192 -8.58 19.36 -6.27
C ALA A 192 -9.09 18.72 -7.58
N VAL A 193 -9.26 17.40 -7.59
CA VAL A 193 -9.80 16.67 -8.74
C VAL A 193 -11.27 17.04 -8.98
N VAL A 194 -12.06 17.21 -7.91
CA VAL A 194 -13.47 17.62 -8.01
C VAL A 194 -13.59 19.06 -8.51
N LEU A 195 -12.72 19.98 -8.07
CA LEU A 195 -12.71 21.36 -8.56
C LEU A 195 -12.22 21.48 -10.02
N CYS A 196 -11.27 20.65 -10.46
CA CYS A 196 -10.89 20.60 -11.88
C CYS A 196 -12.01 20.06 -12.77
N ILE A 197 -12.76 19.04 -12.31
CA ILE A 197 -13.93 18.50 -13.04
C ILE A 197 -15.08 19.52 -13.06
N LEU A 198 -15.34 20.20 -11.95
CA LEU A 198 -16.36 21.25 -11.89
C LEU A 198 -15.97 22.49 -12.72
N GLY A 199 -14.70 22.90 -12.67
CA GLY A 199 -14.17 24.06 -13.40
C GLY A 199 -14.21 23.88 -14.91
N THR A 200 -13.80 22.71 -15.43
CA THR A 200 -13.87 22.39 -16.86
C THR A 200 -15.33 22.25 -17.34
N GLY A 201 -16.22 21.68 -16.52
CA GLY A 201 -17.65 21.61 -16.80
C GLY A 201 -18.33 22.99 -16.89
N LEU A 202 -18.00 23.92 -15.98
CA LEU A 202 -18.57 25.26 -15.95
C LEU A 202 -18.10 26.11 -17.15
N VAL A 203 -16.80 26.05 -17.47
CA VAL A 203 -16.21 26.76 -18.63
C VAL A 203 -16.79 26.23 -19.95
N GLY A 204 -16.97 24.91 -20.07
CA GLY A 204 -17.64 24.31 -21.23
C GLY A 204 -19.08 24.78 -21.41
N ARG A 205 -19.83 24.97 -20.32
CA ARG A 205 -21.23 25.42 -20.34
C ARG A 205 -21.35 26.92 -20.67
N LEU A 206 -20.43 27.74 -20.19
CA LEU A 206 -20.38 29.18 -20.50
C LEU A 206 -19.99 29.44 -21.95
N ARG A 207 -19.11 28.61 -22.53
CA ARG A 207 -18.69 28.73 -23.94
C ARG A 207 -19.80 28.37 -24.93
N ARG A 208 -20.75 27.50 -24.57
CA ARG A 208 -21.93 27.18 -25.41
C ARG A 208 -23.00 28.28 -25.41
N ARG A 209 -22.99 29.18 -24.44
CA ARG A 209 -23.95 30.29 -24.33
C ARG A 209 -23.56 31.55 -25.10
N ARG A 210 -22.40 31.54 -25.76
CA ARG A 210 -21.92 32.67 -26.59
C ARG A 210 -22.19 32.47 -28.08
N TRP A 211 -22.87 31.39 -28.47
CA TRP A 211 -23.18 31.03 -29.86
C TRP A 211 -24.68 30.76 -30.08
N LEU A 212 -25.54 31.31 -29.22
CA LEU A 212 -26.99 31.46 -29.41
C LEU A 212 -27.32 32.93 -29.15
#